data_AF-A0A166SLV0-F1
#
_entry.id   AF-A0A166SLV0-F1
#
_cell.length_a   1.000
_cell.length_b   1.000
_cell.length_c   1.000
_cell.angle_alpha   90.00
_cell.angle_beta   90.00
_cell.angle_gamma   90.00
#
_symmetry.space_group_name_H-M   'P 1'
#
loop_
_entity.id
_entity.type
_entity.pdbx_description
1 polymer ?
#
loop_
_entity_poly.entity_id
_entity_poly.type
_entity_poly.pdbx_seq_one_letter_code
_entity_poly.pdbx_strand_id
1 'polypeptide(L)'
;MIIFCIMIVLFGFVTITAGLPKYIKDKSNFKINYTVSPFDFTVDVGEYSLCLNNKIVYNFENGSKQVINIVGEKVHSGTSYIINKTSETFKNLESKLPK
;
A
#
# COMPACT_ATOMS: atom_id res chain seq x y z
N MET A 1 -5.04 19.01 -2.31
CA MET A 1 -4.51 19.79 -3.46
C MET A 1 -2.98 19.83 -3.47
N ILE A 2 -2.32 20.28 -2.39
CA ILE A 2 -0.85 20.38 -2.30
C ILE A 2 -0.14 19.04 -2.59
N ILE A 3 -0.62 17.93 -2.03
CA ILE A 3 -0.05 16.59 -2.26
C ILE A 3 -0.07 16.21 -3.75
N PHE A 4 -1.17 16.52 -4.45
CA PHE A 4 -1.30 16.21 -5.88
C PHE A 4 -0.30 17.02 -6.73
N CYS A 5 -0.12 18.31 -6.40
CA CYS A 5 0.88 19.14 -7.05
C CYS A 5 2.30 18.61 -6.82
N ILE A 6 2.63 18.19 -5.60
CA ILE A 6 3.94 17.59 -5.28
C ILE A 6 4.16 16.33 -6.12
N MET A 7 3.16 15.47 -6.26
CA MET A 7 3.27 14.26 -7.08
C MET A 7 3.53 14.56 -8.56
N ILE A 8 2.88 15.59 -9.14
CA ILE A 8 3.12 16.01 -10.53
C ILE A 8 4.56 16.49 -10.72
N VAL A 9 5.06 17.32 -9.79
CA VAL A 9 6.43 17.86 -9.86
C VAL A 9 7.46 16.73 -9.76
N LEU A 10 7.26 15.80 -8.83
CA LEU A 10 8.13 14.62 -8.67
C LEU A 10 8.11 13.74 -9.93
N PHE A 11 6.93 13.51 -10.51
CA PHE A 11 6.80 12.71 -11.73
C PHE A 11 7.53 13.35 -12.93
N GLY A 12 7.40 14.67 -13.09
CA GLY A 12 8.12 15.41 -14.14
C GLY A 12 9.64 15.32 -13.97
N PHE A 13 10.13 15.52 -12.75
CA PHE A 13 11.54 15.41 -12.43
C PHE A 13 12.12 14.02 -12.73
N VAL A 14 11.41 12.96 -12.31
CA VAL A 14 11.77 11.57 -12.61
C VAL A 14 11.82 11.33 -14.12
N THR A 15 10.78 11.75 -14.84
CA THR A 15 10.68 11.54 -16.30
C THR A 15 11.84 12.18 -17.04
N ILE A 16 12.16 13.44 -16.73
CA ILE A 16 13.26 14.18 -17.37
C ILE A 16 14.61 13.52 -17.05
N THR A 17 14.85 13.21 -15.78
CA THR A 17 16.14 12.66 -15.33
C THR A 17 16.39 11.27 -15.91
N ALA A 18 15.38 10.41 -15.92
CA ALA A 18 15.49 9.08 -16.51
C ALA A 18 15.65 9.13 -18.04
N GLY A 19 15.01 10.10 -18.69
CA GLY A 19 15.12 10.36 -20.13
C GLY A 19 16.46 10.95 -20.59
N LEU A 20 17.34 11.36 -19.67
CA LEU A 20 18.67 11.88 -20.04
C LEU A 20 19.47 10.84 -20.85
N PRO A 21 20.26 11.27 -21.84
CA PRO A 21 21.17 10.38 -22.55
C PRO A 21 22.17 9.67 -21.63
N LYS A 22 22.53 8.44 -21.99
CA LYS A 22 23.40 7.57 -21.19
C LYS A 22 24.74 8.25 -20.83
N TYR A 23 25.36 8.97 -21.77
CA TYR A 23 26.64 9.64 -21.52
C TYR A 23 26.59 10.74 -20.45
N ILE A 24 25.42 11.36 -20.21
CA ILE A 24 25.21 12.33 -19.13
C ILE A 24 25.04 11.59 -17.81
N LYS A 25 24.19 10.55 -17.82
CA LYS A 25 23.94 9.71 -16.64
C LYS A 25 25.20 9.03 -16.14
N ASP A 26 26.06 8.55 -17.02
CA ASP A 26 27.31 7.86 -16.66
C ASP A 26 28.32 8.78 -15.97
N LYS A 27 28.27 10.09 -16.23
CA LYS A 27 29.12 11.10 -15.58
C LYS A 27 28.49 11.73 -14.34
N SER A 28 27.25 11.36 -14.00
CA SER A 28 26.51 11.89 -12.86
C SER A 28 26.58 10.94 -11.68
N ASN A 29 26.78 11.48 -10.48
CA ASN A 29 26.59 10.73 -9.24
C ASN A 29 25.10 10.52 -8.93
N PHE A 30 24.20 11.21 -9.63
CA PHE A 30 22.76 11.07 -9.49
C PHE A 30 22.17 10.42 -10.75
N LYS A 31 21.57 9.24 -10.60
CA LYS A 31 20.97 8.49 -11.72
C LYS A 31 19.59 8.00 -11.31
N ILE A 32 18.61 8.21 -12.18
CA ILE A 32 17.28 7.62 -12.03
C ILE A 32 17.06 6.72 -13.22
N ASN A 33 16.67 5.47 -12.96
CA ASN A 33 16.28 4.52 -13.98
C ASN A 33 14.90 3.96 -13.62
N TYR A 34 14.03 3.81 -14.61
CA TYR A 34 12.77 3.12 -14.40
C TYR A 34 12.37 2.28 -15.61
N THR A 35 11.74 1.14 -15.35
CA THR A 35 11.08 0.28 -16.32
C THR A 35 9.64 0.12 -15.86
N VAL A 36 8.68 0.24 -16.79
CA VAL A 36 7.24 0.15 -16.45
C VAL A 36 6.80 -1.31 -16.33
N SER A 37 7.33 -2.20 -17.16
CA SER A 37 7.00 -3.63 -17.14
C SER A 37 8.22 -4.50 -17.52
N PRO A 38 8.75 -5.32 -16.59
CA PRO A 38 8.37 -5.37 -15.17
C PRO A 38 8.69 -4.05 -14.46
N PHE A 39 7.90 -3.68 -13.44
CA PHE A 39 8.15 -2.46 -12.67
C PHE A 39 9.50 -2.57 -11.95
N ASP A 40 10.40 -1.66 -12.27
CA ASP A 40 11.69 -1.49 -11.62
C ASP A 40 12.03 -0.02 -11.59
N PHE A 41 12.32 0.53 -10.41
CA PHE A 41 12.66 1.92 -10.22
C PHE A 41 13.89 2.01 -9.33
N THR A 42 14.96 2.60 -9.84
CA THR A 42 16.25 2.72 -9.15
C THR A 42 16.70 4.17 -9.11
N VAL A 43 17.13 4.61 -7.94
CA VAL A 43 17.80 5.89 -7.74
C VAL A 43 19.18 5.64 -7.16
N ASP A 44 20.21 6.00 -7.93
CA ASP A 44 21.61 5.95 -7.50
C ASP A 44 22.08 7.35 -7.11
N VAL A 45 22.72 7.45 -5.94
CA VAL A 45 23.32 8.67 -5.38
C VAL A 45 24.72 8.34 -4.88
N GLY A 46 25.72 8.47 -5.76
CA GLY A 46 27.11 8.16 -5.47
C GLY A 46 27.30 6.68 -5.13
N GLU A 47 27.50 6.39 -3.85
CA GLU A 47 27.67 5.03 -3.31
C GLU A 47 26.35 4.39 -2.83
N TYR A 48 25.27 5.16 -2.74
CA TYR A 48 23.97 4.69 -2.28
C TYR A 48 23.05 4.38 -3.46
N SER A 49 22.26 3.31 -3.34
CA SER A 49 21.24 2.96 -4.32
C SER A 49 19.96 2.57 -3.61
N LEU A 50 18.84 3.14 -4.06
CA LEU A 50 17.49 2.80 -3.64
C LEU A 50 16.78 2.11 -4.81
N CYS A 51 16.42 0.84 -4.64
CA CYS A 51 15.69 0.05 -5.63
C CYS A 51 14.27 -0.28 -5.15
N LEU A 52 13.28 0.04 -5.96
CA LEU A 52 11.89 -0.37 -5.83
C LEU A 52 11.55 -1.28 -7.02
N ASN A 53 11.61 -2.59 -6.80
CA ASN A 53 11.32 -3.57 -7.83
C ASN A 53 9.97 -4.26 -7.59
N ASN A 54 9.50 -4.98 -8.61
CA ASN A 54 8.26 -5.74 -8.57
C ASN A 54 8.18 -6.72 -7.38
N LYS A 55 9.30 -7.23 -6.87
CA LYS A 55 9.32 -8.15 -5.72
C LYS A 55 8.98 -7.43 -4.41
N ILE A 56 9.46 -6.20 -4.22
CA ILE A 56 9.12 -5.37 -3.06
C ILE A 56 7.65 -4.97 -3.10
N VAL A 57 7.16 -4.55 -4.28
CA VAL A 57 5.74 -4.20 -4.49
C VAL A 57 4.84 -5.41 -4.23
N TYR A 58 5.18 -6.58 -4.77
CA TYR A 58 4.45 -7.83 -4.56
C TYR A 58 4.40 -8.23 -3.08
N ASN A 59 5.52 -8.14 -2.37
CA ASN A 59 5.56 -8.43 -0.94
C ASN A 59 4.71 -7.45 -0.11
N PHE A 60 4.72 -6.17 -0.49
CA PHE A 60 3.87 -5.15 0.16
C PHE A 60 2.39 -5.40 -0.10
N GLU A 61 2.01 -5.74 -1.34
CA GLU A 61 0.64 -6.09 -1.70
C GLU A 61 0.17 -7.35 -0.95
N ASN A 62 1.02 -8.37 -0.86
CA ASN A 62 0.66 -9.61 -0.19
C ASN A 62 0.59 -9.45 1.33
N GLY A 63 1.52 -8.69 1.93
CA GLY A 63 1.50 -8.36 3.35
C GLY A 63 0.29 -7.49 3.74
N SER A 64 -0.06 -6.50 2.92
CA SER A 64 -1.25 -5.68 3.15
C SER A 64 -2.56 -6.47 3.03
N LYS A 65 -2.67 -7.40 2.06
CA LYS A 65 -3.80 -8.33 1.98
C LYS A 65 -3.95 -9.19 3.23
N GLN A 66 -2.85 -9.70 3.80
CA GLN A 66 -2.90 -10.46 5.06
C GLN A 66 -3.41 -9.62 6.22
N VAL A 67 -2.93 -8.38 6.36
CA VAL A 67 -3.39 -7.46 7.42
C VAL A 67 -4.88 -7.15 7.28
N ILE A 68 -5.34 -6.87 6.05
CA ILE A 68 -6.76 -6.60 5.77
C ILE A 68 -7.62 -7.82 6.10
N ASN A 69 -7.18 -9.03 5.74
CA ASN A 69 -7.91 -10.26 6.06
C ASN A 69 -8.01 -10.48 7.57
N ILE A 70 -6.93 -10.30 8.33
CA ILE A 70 -6.93 -10.45 9.79
C ILE A 70 -7.87 -9.43 10.46
N VAL A 71 -7.88 -8.19 9.98
CA VAL A 71 -8.77 -7.15 10.49
C VAL A 71 -10.22 -7.46 10.12
N GLY A 72 -10.47 -7.88 8.87
CA GLY A 72 -11.80 -8.28 8.40
C GLY A 72 -12.39 -9.45 9.19
N GLU A 73 -11.60 -10.49 9.45
CA GLU A 73 -12.01 -11.65 10.25
C GLU A 73 -12.27 -11.28 11.71
N LYS A 74 -11.42 -10.44 12.32
CA LYS A 74 -11.64 -9.96 13.70
C LYS A 74 -12.89 -9.09 13.83
N VAL A 75 -13.13 -8.21 12.86
CA VAL A 75 -14.34 -7.38 12.85
C VAL A 75 -15.56 -8.28 12.67
N HIS A 76 -15.56 -9.18 11.68
CA HIS A 76 -16.67 -10.07 11.41
C HIS A 76 -17.03 -10.94 12.62
N SER A 77 -16.03 -11.61 13.23
CA SER A 77 -16.23 -12.43 14.43
C SER A 77 -16.72 -11.62 15.63
N GLY A 78 -16.19 -10.41 15.84
CA GLY A 78 -16.66 -9.49 16.87
C GLY A 78 -18.12 -9.06 16.68
N THR A 79 -18.52 -8.67 15.47
CA THR A 79 -19.92 -8.35 15.16
C THR A 79 -20.84 -9.54 15.34
N SER A 80 -20.45 -10.73 14.86
CA SER A 80 -21.25 -11.94 15.00
C SER A 80 -21.44 -12.34 16.46
N TYR A 81 -20.40 -12.18 17.30
CA TYR A 81 -20.51 -12.41 18.74
C TYR A 81 -21.51 -11.45 19.40
N ILE A 82 -21.45 -10.15 19.08
CA ILE A 82 -22.38 -9.15 19.62
C ILE A 82 -23.81 -9.43 19.16
N ILE A 83 -24.03 -9.68 17.87
CA ILE A 83 -25.35 -10.00 17.32
C ILE A 83 -25.94 -11.23 18.01
N ASN A 84 -25.15 -12.28 18.19
CA ASN A 84 -25.63 -13.51 18.82
C ASN A 84 -25.99 -13.28 20.30
N LYS A 85 -25.14 -12.55 21.04
CA LYS A 85 -25.39 -12.23 22.46
C LYS A 85 -26.60 -11.31 22.64
N THR A 86 -26.79 -10.34 21.75
CA THR A 86 -27.98 -9.47 21.73
C THR A 86 -29.24 -10.29 21.42
N SER A 87 -29.18 -11.20 20.45
CA SER A 87 -30.29 -12.09 20.10
C SER A 87 -30.68 -13.01 21.27
N GLU A 88 -29.72 -13.62 21.96
CA GLU A 88 -29.96 -14.42 23.17
C GLU A 88 -30.58 -13.60 24.30
N THR A 89 -30.11 -12.37 24.50
CA THR A 89 -30.64 -11.46 25.53
C THR A 89 -32.08 -11.06 25.22
N PHE A 90 -32.39 -10.75 23.96
CA PHE A 90 -33.77 -10.43 23.53
C PHE A 90 -34.71 -11.62 23.72
N LYS A 91 -34.31 -12.83 23.30
CA LYS A 91 -35.12 -14.05 23.51
C LYS A 91 -35.39 -14.33 24.99
N ASN A 92 -34.39 -14.09 25.85
CA ASN A 92 -34.54 -14.23 27.30
C ASN A 92 -35.43 -13.16 27.95
N LEU A 93 -35.55 -11.98 27.35
CA LEU A 93 -36.48 -10.94 27.78
C LEU A 93 -37.91 -11.23 27.31
N GLU A 94 -38.06 -11.67 26.06
CA GLU A 94 -39.34 -12.05 25.47
C GLU A 94 -39.98 -13.22 26.22
N SER A 95 -39.19 -14.22 26.63
CA SER A 95 -39.69 -15.36 27.43
C SER A 95 -40.09 -15.00 28.86
N LYS A 96 -39.68 -13.82 29.36
CA LYS A 96 -40.00 -13.31 30.70
C LYS A 96 -41.15 -12.30 30.70
N LEU A 97 -41.65 -11.88 29.54
CA LEU A 97 -42.82 -11.01 29.47
C LEU A 97 -44.09 -11.83 29.71
N PRO A 98 -44.94 -11.44 30.67
CA PRO A 98 -46.26 -12.05 30.83
C PRO A 98 -47.13 -11.74 29.60
N LYS A 99 -47.90 -12.74 29.16
CA LYS A 99 -48.88 -12.62 28.07
C LYS A 99 -49.97 -11.59 28.37
#